data_AF-A0AAD9NHV9-F1
#
_entry.id   AF-A0AAD9NHV9-F1
#
_cell.length_a   1.000
_cell.length_b   1.000
_cell.length_c   1.000
_cell.angle_alpha   90.00
_cell.angle_beta   90.00
_cell.angle_gamma   90.00
#
_symmetry.space_group_name_H-M   'P 1'
#
loop_
_entity.id
_entity.type
_entity.pdbx_description
1 polymer ?
#
loop_
_entity_poly.entity_id
_entity_poly.type
_entity_poly.pdbx_seq_one_letter_code
_entity_poly.pdbx_strand_id
1 'polypeptide(L)'
;MLTPARNHRQLRSSSNPFYIPRVKTTAGTRPFSVAAPTVWNSLPASVKLERNIVSFLRRLKTYLLTIRVLLTITRAHNDLLVLSRQCA
;
A
#
# COMPACT_ATOMS: atom_id res chain seq x y z
N MET A 1 17.01 6.20 -3.78
CA MET A 1 16.53 6.41 -5.15
C MET A 1 15.50 5.32 -5.47
N LEU A 2 14.29 5.70 -5.90
CA LEU A 2 13.25 4.75 -6.34
C LEU A 2 13.62 4.23 -7.74
N THR A 3 13.62 2.92 -7.93
CA THR A 3 13.95 2.31 -9.23
C THR A 3 12.68 1.80 -9.93
N PRO A 4 12.50 2.09 -11.23
CA PRO A 4 11.41 1.49 -11.99
C PRO A 4 11.62 -0.02 -12.07
N ALA A 5 10.52 -0.80 -11.99
CA ALA A 5 10.61 -2.24 -12.16
C ALA A 5 11.15 -2.59 -13.55
N ARG A 6 12.25 -3.34 -13.60
CA ARG A 6 12.87 -3.78 -14.85
C ARG A 6 12.07 -4.94 -15.40
N ASN A 7 11.16 -4.65 -16.33
CA ASN A 7 10.37 -5.67 -17.00
C ASN A 7 10.87 -5.82 -18.44
N HIS A 8 11.30 -7.02 -18.82
CA HIS A 8 11.95 -7.28 -20.11
C HIS A 8 10.98 -7.27 -21.32
N ARG A 9 9.68 -7.05 -21.07
CA ARG A 9 8.59 -7.12 -22.07
C ARG A 9 7.53 -6.02 -21.88
N GLN A 10 7.93 -4.79 -21.59
CA GLN A 10 6.96 -3.70 -21.39
C GLN A 10 7.02 -2.65 -22.50
N LEU A 11 5.85 -2.32 -23.05
CA LEU A 11 5.66 -1.18 -23.94
C LEU A 11 5.83 0.13 -23.17
N ARG A 12 6.25 1.19 -23.88
CA ARG A 12 6.48 2.53 -23.32
C ARG A 12 5.25 3.16 -22.64
N SER A 13 4.05 2.65 -22.92
CA SER A 13 2.77 3.13 -22.37
C SER A 13 2.26 2.34 -21.16
N SER A 14 2.96 1.30 -20.70
CA SER A 14 2.51 0.53 -19.54
C SER A 14 2.79 1.28 -18.24
N SER A 15 1.76 1.45 -17.40
CA SER A 15 1.90 1.96 -16.04
C SER A 15 2.70 0.95 -15.22
N ASN A 16 3.98 1.21 -15.04
CA ASN A 16 4.88 0.25 -14.41
C ASN A 16 4.93 0.48 -12.90
N PRO A 17 4.69 -0.57 -12.08
CA PRO A 17 4.89 -0.47 -10.65
C PRO A 17 6.36 -0.20 -10.33
N PHE A 18 6.61 0.46 -9.21
CA PHE A 18 7.99 0.61 -8.72
C PHE A 18 8.55 -0.73 -8.25
N TYR A 19 9.85 -0.93 -8.43
CA TYR A 19 10.52 -2.11 -7.94
C TYR A 19 10.50 -2.15 -6.41
N ILE A 20 10.16 -3.31 -5.85
CA ILE A 20 10.22 -3.56 -4.41
C ILE A 20 11.27 -4.67 -4.20
N PRO A 21 12.39 -4.40 -3.51
CA PRO A 21 13.38 -5.43 -3.24
C PRO A 21 12.82 -6.50 -2.32
N ARG A 22 13.19 -7.76 -2.59
CA ARG A 22 12.77 -8.90 -1.76
C ARG A 22 13.55 -8.87 -0.45
N VAL A 23 12.83 -8.77 0.65
CA VAL A 23 13.41 -8.76 2.01
C VAL A 23 12.85 -9.91 2.82
N LYS A 24 13.71 -10.56 3.61
CA LYS A 24 13.35 -11.74 4.42
C LYS A 24 12.99 -11.39 5.86
N THR A 25 13.46 -10.25 6.34
CA THR A 25 13.31 -9.81 7.74
C THR A 25 12.33 -8.67 7.86
N THR A 26 11.66 -8.58 9.01
CA THR A 26 10.76 -7.47 9.35
C THR A 26 11.50 -6.15 9.49
N ALA A 27 12.78 -6.17 9.90
CA ALA A 27 13.63 -4.98 9.88
C ALA A 27 13.91 -4.53 8.44
N GLY A 28 14.09 -5.48 7.52
CA GLY A 28 14.35 -5.21 6.11
C GLY A 28 13.17 -4.60 5.35
N THR A 29 11.95 -4.63 5.87
CA THR A 29 10.79 -3.98 5.22
C THR A 29 10.67 -2.48 5.53
N ARG A 30 11.38 -2.00 6.55
CA ARG A 30 11.32 -0.62 7.06
C ARG A 30 12.07 0.42 6.21
N PRO A 31 13.20 0.10 5.53
CA PRO A 31 13.91 1.08 4.71
C PRO A 31 13.00 1.71 3.67
N PHE A 32 13.26 2.99 3.38
CA PHE A 32 12.48 3.77 2.40
C PHE A 32 12.43 3.09 1.03
N SER A 33 13.51 2.41 0.62
CA SER A 33 13.60 1.65 -0.63
C SER A 33 12.61 0.49 -0.76
N VAL A 34 12.04 0.00 0.35
CA VAL A 34 10.99 -1.03 0.35
C VAL A 34 9.64 -0.40 0.67
N ALA A 35 9.56 0.39 1.76
CA ALA A 35 8.30 0.93 2.25
C ALA A 35 7.64 1.90 1.26
N ALA A 36 8.40 2.81 0.67
CA ALA A 36 7.85 3.81 -0.27
C ALA A 36 7.25 3.19 -1.53
N PRO A 37 7.97 2.31 -2.30
CA PRO A 37 7.38 1.69 -3.47
C PRO A 37 6.23 0.73 -3.12
N THR A 38 6.27 0.09 -1.95
CA THR A 38 5.16 -0.75 -1.46
C THR A 38 3.89 0.07 -1.26
N VAL A 39 3.98 1.19 -0.54
CA VAL A 39 2.84 2.09 -0.32
C VAL A 39 2.37 2.67 -1.65
N TRP A 40 3.28 3.19 -2.47
CA TRP A 40 2.90 3.78 -3.75
C TRP A 40 2.19 2.77 -4.66
N ASN A 41 2.71 1.55 -4.79
CA ASN A 41 2.10 0.53 -5.64
C ASN A 41 0.70 0.15 -5.16
N SER A 42 0.43 0.17 -3.86
CA SER A 42 -0.91 -0.09 -3.29
C SER A 42 -1.95 1.01 -3.55
N LEU A 43 -1.53 2.23 -3.87
CA LEU A 43 -2.46 3.34 -4.11
C LEU A 43 -3.34 3.10 -5.35
N PRO A 44 -4.61 3.51 -5.32
CA PRO A 44 -5.51 3.41 -6.48
C PRO A 44 -5.11 4.41 -7.58
N ALA A 45 -5.44 4.06 -8.82
CA ALA A 45 -5.15 4.90 -10.00
C ALA A 45 -5.76 6.30 -9.89
N SER A 46 -6.92 6.44 -9.24
CA SER A 46 -7.59 7.72 -8.99
C SER A 46 -6.78 8.70 -8.13
N VAL A 47 -5.88 8.18 -7.28
CA VAL A 47 -4.93 9.00 -6.51
C VAL A 47 -3.66 9.22 -7.34
N LYS A 48 -3.12 8.19 -7.98
CA LYS A 48 -1.85 8.27 -8.75
C LYS A 48 -1.93 9.17 -9.98
N LEU A 49 -3.06 9.22 -10.66
CA LEU A 49 -3.26 9.96 -11.91
C LEU A 49 -3.76 11.40 -11.70
N GLU A 50 -3.94 11.81 -10.44
CA GLU A 50 -4.37 13.16 -10.10
C GLU A 50 -3.29 14.18 -10.49
N ARG A 51 -3.66 15.18 -11.29
CA ARG A 51 -2.70 16.15 -11.86
C ARG A 51 -2.48 17.37 -10.96
N ASN A 52 -3.38 17.59 -10.00
CA ASN A 52 -3.30 18.70 -9.06
C ASN A 52 -2.77 18.22 -7.70
N ILE A 53 -1.72 18.86 -7.20
CA ILE A 53 -1.06 18.49 -5.94
C ILE A 53 -1.99 18.61 -4.71
N VAL A 54 -2.84 19.64 -4.66
CA VAL A 54 -3.77 19.85 -3.54
C VAL A 54 -4.83 18.75 -3.53
N SER A 55 -5.39 18.45 -4.70
CA SER A 55 -6.34 17.34 -4.87
C SER A 55 -5.69 15.99 -4.55
N PHE A 56 -4.44 15.79 -4.98
CA PHE A 56 -3.66 14.58 -4.69
C PHE A 56 -3.50 14.37 -3.18
N LEU A 57 -3.02 15.39 -2.46
CA LEU A 57 -2.81 15.31 -1.00
C LEU A 57 -4.13 15.07 -0.26
N ARG A 58 -5.21 15.72 -0.68
CA ARG A 58 -6.55 15.51 -0.11
C ARG A 58 -7.01 14.08 -0.30
N ARG A 59 -6.97 13.55 -1.53
CA ARG A 59 -7.38 12.17 -1.83
C ARG A 59 -6.49 11.14 -1.13
N LEU A 60 -5.18 11.37 -1.06
CA LEU A 60 -4.24 10.51 -0.37
C LEU A 60 -4.57 10.43 1.13
N LYS A 61 -4.80 11.58 1.78
CA LYS A 61 -5.20 11.63 3.19
C LYS A 61 -6.50 10.86 3.44
N THR A 62 -7.51 11.06 2.60
CA THR A 62 -8.78 10.33 2.68
C THR A 62 -8.55 8.83 2.53
N TYR A 63 -7.82 8.40 1.50
CA TYR A 63 -7.53 6.99 1.24
C TYR A 63 -6.82 6.31 2.42
N LEU A 64 -5.79 6.96 2.97
CA LEU A 64 -5.04 6.43 4.11
C LEU A 64 -5.91 6.31 5.37
N LEU A 65 -6.78 7.29 5.62
CA LEU A 65 -7.73 7.24 6.74
C LEU A 65 -8.75 6.11 6.55
N THR A 66 -9.32 5.97 5.36
CA THR A 66 -10.27 4.90 5.03
C THR A 66 -9.65 3.52 5.25
N ILE A 67 -8.43 3.28 4.76
CA ILE A 67 -7.73 2.00 4.99
C ILE A 67 -7.55 1.73 6.48
N ARG A 68 -7.13 2.74 7.26
CA ARG A 68 -6.93 2.56 8.70
C ARG A 68 -8.21 2.13 9.40
N VAL A 69 -9.34 2.77 9.09
CA VAL A 69 -10.66 2.44 9.67
C VAL A 69 -11.11 1.03 9.29
N LEU A 70 -10.92 0.62 8.03
CA LEU A 70 -11.26 -0.75 7.59
C LEU A 70 -10.40 -1.82 8.29
N LEU A 71 -9.10 -1.55 8.48
CA LEU A 71 -8.20 -2.44 9.21
C LEU A 71 -8.55 -2.53 10.70
N THR A 72 -9.08 -1.47 11.31
CA THR A 72 -9.54 -1.53 12.71
C THR A 72 -10.82 -2.35 12.86
N ILE A 73 -11.78 -2.20 11.94
CA ILE A 73 -13.04 -2.96 11.97
C ILE A 73 -12.77 -4.46 11.76
N THR A 74 -11.96 -4.79 10.76
CA THR A 74 -11.63 -6.19 10.45
C THR A 74 -10.82 -6.88 11.56
N ARG A 75 -9.94 -6.14 12.26
CA ARG A 75 -9.25 -6.64 13.46
C ARG A 75 -10.23 -6.87 14.60
N ALA A 76 -11.05 -5.88 14.94
CA ALA A 76 -12.05 -6.01 15.99
C ALA A 76 -13.01 -7.18 15.73
N HIS A 77 -13.43 -7.39 14.48
CA HIS A 77 -14.26 -8.54 14.10
C HIS A 77 -13.53 -9.88 14.28
N ASN A 78 -12.25 -9.98 13.89
CA ASN A 78 -11.46 -11.20 14.15
C ASN A 78 -11.24 -11.44 15.64
N ASP A 79 -10.99 -10.41 16.44
CA ASP A 79 -10.80 -10.51 17.89
C ASP A 79 -12.08 -11.03 18.56
N LEU A 80 -13.25 -10.53 18.16
CA LEU A 80 -14.54 -11.02 18.65
C LEU A 80 -14.80 -12.49 18.26
N LEU A 81 -14.44 -12.90 17.05
CA LEU A 81 -14.55 -14.30 16.64
C LEU A 81 -13.63 -15.22 17.44
N VAL A 82 -12.40 -14.79 17.74
CA VAL A 82 -11.47 -15.57 18.58
C VAL A 82 -12.01 -15.70 20.00
N LEU A 83 -12.52 -14.62 20.59
CA LEU A 83 -13.13 -14.66 21.93
C LEU A 83 -14.36 -15.55 21.98
N SER A 84 -15.21 -15.54 20.93
CA SER A 84 -16.38 -16.44 20.85
C SER A 84 -16.01 -17.93 20.79
N ARG A 85 -14.82 -18.26 20.27
CA ARG A 85 -14.31 -19.64 20.16
C ARG A 85 -13.60 -20.13 21.42
N GLN A 86 -13.17 -19.22 22.29
CA GLN A 86 -12.49 -19.55 23.54
C GLN A 86 -13.45 -19.78 24.72
N CYS A 87 -14.71 -19.36 24.59
CA CYS A 87 -15.75 -19.48 25.62
C CYS A 87 -16.68 -20.71 25.44
N ALA A 88 -16.37 -21.61 24.49
CA ALA A 88 -17.08 -22.87 24.24
C ALA A 88 -16.14 -24.06 24.50
#